data_AF-A0A355C195-F1
#
_entry.id   AF-A0A355C195-F1
#
_cell.length_a   1.000
_cell.length_b   1.000
_cell.length_c   1.000
_cell.angle_alpha   90.00
_cell.angle_beta   90.00
_cell.angle_gamma   90.00
#
_symmetry.space_group_name_H-M   'P 1'
#
loop_
_entity.id
_entity.type
_entity.pdbx_description
1 polymer ?
#
loop_
_entity_poly.entity_id
_entity_poly.type
_entity_poly.pdbx_seq_one_letter_code
_entity_poly.pdbx_strand_id
1 'polypeptide(L)'
;MTLENIYYIGQTIAVVAIVGSLVFVAIQTRQNTRTLRAQAAWDAQASFAEINDMLAAGGAISEVSYKAFTATETLSPYERYLMHRLMRSLLQRAEAQFALYANGVLDAEVWRLRRGYLRGLLSNALVDEVWRAEKANSMFTAAFIAEIEGAEARDGPIFLGADAVGSAKGARS
;
A
#
# COMPACT_ATOMS: atom_id res chain seq x y z
N MET A 1 -40.50 -50.36 16.90
CA MET A 1 -39.23 -49.63 17.05
C MET A 1 -38.85 -49.62 18.52
N THR A 2 -37.61 -49.93 18.85
CA THR A 2 -37.09 -49.81 20.23
C THR A 2 -36.61 -48.37 20.48
N LEU A 3 -36.55 -47.94 21.74
CA LEU A 3 -35.95 -46.65 22.14
C LEU A 3 -34.51 -46.50 21.62
N GLU A 4 -33.78 -47.59 21.60
CA GLU A 4 -32.42 -47.68 21.08
C GLU A 4 -32.33 -47.35 19.58
N ASN A 5 -33.28 -47.85 18.76
CA ASN A 5 -33.32 -47.54 17.34
C ASN A 5 -33.62 -46.05 17.07
N ILE A 6 -34.49 -45.44 17.88
CA ILE A 6 -34.80 -43.99 17.79
C ILE A 6 -33.56 -43.17 18.16
N TYR A 7 -32.82 -43.59 19.17
CA TYR A 7 -31.58 -42.96 19.59
C TYR A 7 -30.51 -42.98 18.49
N TYR A 8 -30.27 -44.13 17.85
CA TYR A 8 -29.29 -44.23 16.77
C TYR A 8 -29.67 -43.39 15.53
N ILE A 9 -30.96 -43.31 15.19
CA ILE A 9 -31.45 -42.43 14.11
C ILE A 9 -31.19 -40.97 14.47
N GLY A 10 -31.54 -40.55 15.69
CA GLY A 10 -31.29 -39.19 16.18
C GLY A 10 -29.81 -38.81 16.16
N GLN A 11 -28.92 -39.71 16.59
CA GLN A 11 -27.47 -39.51 16.52
C GLN A 11 -26.98 -39.38 15.08
N THR A 12 -27.46 -40.23 14.16
CA THR A 12 -27.05 -40.17 12.75
C THR A 12 -27.45 -38.84 12.13
N ILE A 13 -28.67 -38.37 12.37
CA ILE A 13 -29.14 -37.06 11.90
C ILE A 13 -28.31 -35.93 12.51
N ALA A 14 -28.01 -36.00 13.81
CA ALA A 14 -27.19 -35.01 14.49
C ALA A 14 -25.77 -34.93 13.90
N VAL A 15 -25.13 -36.08 13.65
CA VAL A 15 -23.79 -36.14 13.02
C VAL A 15 -23.83 -35.56 11.61
N VAL A 16 -24.82 -35.93 10.80
CA VAL A 16 -25.00 -35.38 9.45
C VAL A 16 -25.19 -33.86 9.48
N ALA A 17 -26.00 -33.35 10.42
CA ALA A 17 -26.23 -31.91 10.59
C ALA A 17 -24.96 -31.16 11.04
N ILE A 18 -24.16 -31.75 11.94
CA ILE A 18 -22.87 -31.19 12.37
C ILE A 18 -21.88 -31.14 11.19
N VAL A 19 -21.74 -32.24 10.45
CA VAL A 19 -20.85 -32.29 9.27
C VAL A 19 -21.29 -31.28 8.21
N GLY A 20 -22.60 -31.21 7.92
CA GLY A 20 -23.16 -30.22 7.00
C GLY A 20 -22.88 -28.79 7.44
N SER A 21 -23.03 -28.50 8.74
CA SER A 21 -22.70 -27.19 9.33
C SER A 21 -21.22 -26.84 9.18
N LEU A 22 -20.31 -27.78 9.42
CA LEU A 22 -18.86 -27.56 9.27
C LEU A 22 -18.47 -27.28 7.81
N VAL A 23 -19.06 -28.02 6.85
CA VAL A 23 -18.85 -27.77 5.42
C VAL A 23 -19.34 -26.38 5.03
N PHE A 24 -20.54 -26.01 5.50
CA PHE A 24 -21.10 -24.69 5.26
C PHE A 24 -20.20 -23.57 5.81
N VAL A 25 -19.74 -23.69 7.06
CA VAL A 25 -18.81 -22.71 7.68
C VAL A 25 -17.51 -22.62 6.89
N ALA A 26 -16.92 -23.75 6.48
CA ALA A 26 -15.70 -23.74 5.69
C ALA A 26 -15.86 -23.00 4.35
N ILE A 27 -17.00 -23.20 3.66
CA ILE A 27 -17.32 -22.46 2.42
C ILE A 27 -17.52 -20.98 2.72
N GLN A 28 -18.27 -20.64 3.77
CA GLN A 28 -18.55 -19.26 4.17
C GLN A 28 -17.25 -18.53 4.54
N THR A 29 -16.34 -19.15 5.29
CA THR A 29 -15.03 -18.58 5.61
C THR A 29 -14.23 -18.30 4.34
N ARG A 30 -14.19 -19.23 3.38
CA ARG A 30 -13.47 -19.02 2.11
C ARG A 30 -14.05 -17.85 1.31
N GLN A 31 -15.37 -17.75 1.21
CA GLN A 31 -16.05 -16.64 0.52
C GLN A 31 -15.75 -15.32 1.22
N ASN A 32 -15.84 -15.27 2.54
CA ASN A 32 -15.55 -14.08 3.33
C ASN A 32 -14.10 -13.63 3.15
N THR A 33 -13.13 -14.55 3.21
CA THR A 33 -11.72 -14.26 2.93
C THR A 33 -11.52 -13.66 1.55
N ARG A 34 -12.20 -14.20 0.51
CA ARG A 34 -12.09 -13.65 -0.85
C ARG A 34 -12.61 -12.23 -0.94
N THR A 35 -13.75 -11.92 -0.32
CA THR A 35 -14.31 -10.57 -0.28
C THR A 35 -13.40 -9.60 0.46
N LEU A 36 -12.86 -10.00 1.62
CA LEU A 36 -11.92 -9.18 2.39
C LEU A 36 -10.67 -8.83 1.60
N ARG A 37 -10.09 -9.80 0.86
CA ARG A 37 -8.93 -9.55 -0.01
C ARG A 37 -9.25 -8.57 -1.14
N ALA A 38 -10.41 -8.72 -1.78
CA ALA A 38 -10.84 -7.81 -2.84
C ALA A 38 -11.05 -6.39 -2.32
N GLN A 39 -11.68 -6.24 -1.16
CA GLN A 39 -11.87 -4.93 -0.52
C GLN A 39 -10.53 -4.29 -0.13
N ALA A 40 -9.62 -5.05 0.49
CA ALA A 40 -8.30 -4.56 0.85
C ALA A 40 -7.49 -4.08 -0.37
N ALA A 41 -7.57 -4.81 -1.50
CA ALA A 41 -6.95 -4.39 -2.74
C ALA A 41 -7.58 -3.11 -3.29
N TRP A 42 -8.92 -2.99 -3.27
CA TRP A 42 -9.62 -1.78 -3.67
C TRP A 42 -9.24 -0.57 -2.81
N ASP A 43 -9.27 -0.71 -1.49
CA ASP A 43 -8.93 0.36 -0.54
C ASP A 43 -7.48 0.82 -0.72
N ALA A 44 -6.56 -0.12 -0.97
CA ALA A 44 -5.16 0.16 -1.28
C ALA A 44 -4.98 0.96 -2.59
N GLN A 45 -5.83 0.73 -3.60
CA GLN A 45 -5.83 1.52 -4.83
C GLN A 45 -6.50 2.89 -4.63
N ALA A 46 -7.67 2.93 -4.01
CA ALA A 46 -8.43 4.15 -3.73
C ALA A 46 -7.58 5.14 -2.91
N SER A 47 -6.87 4.66 -1.89
CA SER A 47 -5.97 5.46 -1.08
C SER A 47 -4.87 6.17 -1.88
N PHE A 48 -4.40 5.59 -2.98
CA PHE A 48 -3.39 6.23 -3.85
C PHE A 48 -4.06 7.14 -4.89
N ALA A 49 -5.23 6.75 -5.41
CA ALA A 49 -6.04 7.58 -6.28
C ALA A 49 -6.40 8.92 -5.61
N GLU A 50 -6.78 8.90 -4.33
CA GLU A 50 -7.05 10.13 -3.54
C GLU A 50 -5.87 11.12 -3.53
N ILE A 51 -4.63 10.62 -3.44
CA ILE A 51 -3.44 11.48 -3.50
C ILE A 51 -3.29 12.08 -4.89
N ASN A 52 -3.50 11.28 -5.93
CA ASN A 52 -3.44 11.76 -7.31
C ASN A 52 -4.53 12.79 -7.59
N ASP A 53 -5.76 12.56 -7.12
CA ASP A 53 -6.88 13.48 -7.27
C ASP A 53 -6.61 14.81 -6.54
N MET A 54 -6.06 14.74 -5.32
CA MET A 54 -5.63 15.93 -4.57
C MET A 54 -4.55 16.72 -5.33
N LEU A 55 -3.55 16.05 -5.93
CA LEU A 55 -2.52 16.71 -6.71
C LEU A 55 -3.06 17.27 -8.04
N ALA A 56 -3.98 16.55 -8.69
CA ALA A 56 -4.61 16.97 -9.93
C ALA A 56 -5.56 18.16 -9.74
N ALA A 57 -6.18 18.29 -8.57
CA ALA A 57 -7.01 19.44 -8.21
C ALA A 57 -6.22 20.77 -8.12
N GLY A 58 -4.88 20.72 -8.07
CA GLY A 58 -4.02 21.89 -8.07
C GLY A 58 -3.79 22.50 -6.68
N GLY A 59 -3.43 23.78 -6.65
CA GLY A 59 -3.16 24.54 -5.43
C GLY A 59 -1.78 24.27 -4.82
N ALA A 60 -1.57 24.77 -3.59
CA ALA A 60 -0.25 24.85 -2.96
C ALA A 60 0.47 23.50 -2.86
N ILE A 61 -0.21 22.41 -2.51
CA ILE A 61 0.42 21.08 -2.39
C ILE A 61 0.81 20.54 -3.77
N SER A 62 0.00 20.77 -4.80
CA SER A 62 0.32 20.38 -6.18
C SER A 62 1.54 21.13 -6.71
N GLU A 63 1.57 22.46 -6.52
CA GLU A 63 2.70 23.31 -6.92
C GLU A 63 4.00 22.89 -6.20
N VAL A 64 3.93 22.66 -4.89
CA VAL A 64 5.08 22.21 -4.09
C VAL A 64 5.54 20.83 -4.53
N SER A 65 4.62 19.90 -4.81
CA SER A 65 4.97 18.56 -5.27
C SER A 65 5.65 18.63 -6.64
N TYR A 66 5.14 19.44 -7.56
CA TYR A 66 5.78 19.66 -8.87
C TYR A 66 7.19 20.21 -8.72
N LYS A 67 7.38 21.26 -7.89
CA LYS A 67 8.71 21.81 -7.60
C LYS A 67 9.63 20.78 -6.94
N ALA A 68 9.12 19.95 -6.05
CA ALA A 68 9.91 18.91 -5.38
C ALA A 68 10.55 17.91 -6.34
N PHE A 69 9.91 17.65 -7.49
CA PHE A 69 10.44 16.74 -8.51
C PHE A 69 11.18 17.43 -9.67
N THR A 70 11.06 18.76 -9.82
CA THR A 70 11.65 19.49 -10.96
C THR A 70 12.71 20.52 -10.58
N ALA A 71 12.68 21.06 -9.36
CA ALA A 71 13.55 22.14 -8.89
C ALA A 71 13.64 22.13 -7.35
N THR A 72 14.03 20.99 -6.77
CA THR A 72 14.00 20.73 -5.32
C THR A 72 14.78 21.77 -4.49
N GLU A 73 15.85 22.33 -5.04
CA GLU A 73 16.70 23.35 -4.43
C GLU A 73 16.01 24.69 -4.23
N THR A 74 14.92 24.95 -4.96
CA THR A 74 14.16 26.20 -4.89
C THR A 74 13.08 26.20 -3.80
N LEU A 75 12.86 25.06 -3.15
CA LEU A 75 11.83 24.92 -2.11
C LEU A 75 12.22 25.72 -0.86
N SER A 76 11.32 26.60 -0.44
CA SER A 76 11.40 27.28 0.85
C SER A 76 11.27 26.30 2.03
N PRO A 77 11.67 26.70 3.25
CA PRO A 77 11.51 25.85 4.44
C PRO A 77 10.05 25.41 4.68
N TYR A 78 9.08 26.28 4.40
CA TYR A 78 7.67 25.94 4.56
C TYR A 78 7.19 24.94 3.50
N GLU A 79 7.61 25.08 2.25
CA GLU A 79 7.29 24.12 1.19
C GLU A 79 7.94 22.74 1.46
N ARG A 80 9.17 22.71 1.98
CA ARG A 80 9.81 21.47 2.47
C ARG A 80 9.01 20.81 3.59
N TYR A 81 8.51 21.60 4.54
CA TYR A 81 7.62 21.10 5.59
C TYR A 81 6.33 20.49 4.99
N LEU A 82 5.68 21.16 4.04
CA LEU A 82 4.48 20.63 3.38
C LEU A 82 4.78 19.32 2.64
N MET A 83 5.89 19.25 1.92
CA MET A 83 6.30 18.04 1.23
C MET A 83 6.62 16.90 2.21
N HIS A 84 7.23 17.21 3.35
CA HIS A 84 7.44 16.25 4.44
C HIS A 84 6.11 15.70 4.96
N ARG A 85 5.12 16.56 5.22
CA ARG A 85 3.77 16.11 5.64
C ARG A 85 3.11 15.22 4.60
N LEU A 86 3.21 15.57 3.32
CA LEU A 86 2.66 14.77 2.22
C LEU A 86 3.33 13.40 2.12
N MET A 87 4.66 13.35 2.12
CA MET A 87 5.41 12.10 2.05
C MET A 87 5.18 11.22 3.27
N ARG A 88 5.04 11.78 4.48
CA ARG A 88 4.63 11.03 5.67
C ARG A 88 3.29 10.33 5.45
N SER A 89 2.28 11.05 4.94
CA SER A 89 0.97 10.47 4.64
C SER A 89 1.06 9.31 3.65
N LEU A 90 1.86 9.47 2.58
CA LEU A 90 2.11 8.41 1.59
C LEU A 90 2.77 7.18 2.23
N LEU A 91 3.81 7.39 3.04
CA LEU A 91 4.56 6.31 3.69
C LEU A 91 3.72 5.58 4.75
N GLN A 92 2.86 6.27 5.49
CA GLN A 92 1.93 5.63 6.44
C GLN A 92 0.90 4.76 5.73
N ARG A 93 0.37 5.22 4.59
CA ARG A 93 -0.52 4.41 3.73
C ARG A 93 0.21 3.18 3.18
N ALA A 94 1.49 3.33 2.82
CA ALA A 94 2.31 2.20 2.39
C ALA A 94 2.59 1.19 3.51
N GLU A 95 2.87 1.64 4.74
CA GLU A 95 3.05 0.74 5.88
C GLU A 95 1.76 -0.03 6.22
N ALA A 96 0.59 0.62 6.13
CA ALA A 96 -0.68 -0.08 6.28
C ALA A 96 -0.86 -1.19 5.22
N GLN A 97 -0.48 -0.93 3.97
CA GLN A 97 -0.50 -1.93 2.90
C GLN A 97 0.53 -3.05 3.13
N PHE A 98 1.71 -2.72 3.65
CA PHE A 98 2.70 -3.72 4.06
C PHE A 98 2.14 -4.65 5.14
N ALA A 99 1.46 -4.12 6.15
CA ALA A 99 0.83 -4.94 7.18
C ALA A 99 -0.22 -5.89 6.59
N LEU A 100 -1.04 -5.44 5.63
CA LEU A 100 -2.00 -6.30 4.94
C LEU A 100 -1.31 -7.39 4.11
N TYR A 101 -0.19 -7.07 3.46
CA TYR A 101 0.64 -8.03 2.72
C TYR A 101 1.27 -9.07 3.66
N ALA A 102 1.89 -8.63 4.75
CA ALA A 102 2.54 -9.49 5.73
C ALA A 102 1.56 -10.49 6.37
N ASN A 103 0.27 -10.14 6.44
CA ASN A 103 -0.81 -11.01 6.93
C ASN A 103 -1.50 -11.83 5.82
N GLY A 104 -1.00 -11.83 4.59
CA GLY A 104 -1.54 -12.62 3.47
C GLY A 104 -2.91 -12.16 2.96
N VAL A 105 -3.27 -10.91 3.24
CA VAL A 105 -4.51 -10.27 2.76
C VAL A 105 -4.25 -9.56 1.44
N LEU A 106 -3.20 -8.74 1.36
CA LEU A 106 -2.82 -8.08 0.12
C LEU A 106 -1.95 -9.00 -0.74
N ASP A 107 -2.22 -8.99 -2.04
CA ASP A 107 -1.48 -9.81 -3.01
C ASP A 107 0.00 -9.37 -3.13
N ALA A 108 0.89 -10.35 -3.30
CA ALA A 108 2.33 -10.12 -3.37
C ALA A 108 2.76 -9.31 -4.60
N GLU A 109 2.07 -9.46 -5.73
CA GLU A 109 2.34 -8.68 -6.93
C GLU A 109 1.98 -7.21 -6.70
N VAL A 110 0.81 -6.95 -6.11
CA VAL A 110 0.37 -5.60 -5.76
C VAL A 110 1.37 -4.95 -4.80
N TRP A 111 1.78 -5.67 -3.76
CA TRP A 111 2.80 -5.18 -2.83
C TRP A 111 4.14 -4.89 -3.51
N ARG A 112 4.63 -5.79 -4.36
CA ARG A 112 5.89 -5.62 -5.10
C ARG A 112 5.89 -4.37 -5.98
N LEU A 113 4.77 -4.07 -6.64
CA LEU A 113 4.61 -2.83 -7.42
C LEU A 113 4.71 -1.59 -6.54
N ARG A 114 4.03 -1.59 -5.38
CA ARG A 114 4.06 -0.48 -4.40
C ARG A 114 5.44 -0.28 -3.81
N ARG A 115 6.07 -1.35 -3.36
CA ARG A 115 7.45 -1.34 -2.85
C ARG A 115 8.41 -0.77 -3.90
N GLY A 116 8.29 -1.21 -5.14
CA GLY A 116 9.09 -0.69 -6.24
C GLY A 116 8.90 0.80 -6.49
N TYR A 117 7.65 1.29 -6.46
CA TYR A 117 7.34 2.72 -6.61
C TYR A 117 7.92 3.56 -5.46
N LEU A 118 7.81 3.09 -4.21
CA LEU A 118 8.41 3.76 -3.05
C LEU A 118 9.94 3.80 -3.15
N ARG A 119 10.58 2.73 -3.64
CA ARG A 119 12.03 2.73 -3.88
C ARG A 119 12.45 3.73 -4.93
N GLY A 120 11.69 3.85 -6.01
CA GLY A 120 11.91 4.90 -7.00
C GLY A 120 11.76 6.30 -6.37
N LEU A 121 10.71 6.53 -5.57
CA LEU A 121 10.53 7.83 -4.91
C LEU A 121 11.70 8.20 -4.00
N LEU A 122 12.26 7.22 -3.28
CA LEU A 122 13.45 7.42 -2.43
C LEU A 122 14.73 7.75 -3.22
N SER A 123 14.73 7.65 -4.55
CA SER A 123 15.86 8.16 -5.36
C SER A 123 15.88 9.69 -5.41
N ASN A 124 14.77 10.37 -5.07
CA ASN A 124 14.73 11.82 -4.94
C ASN A 124 15.33 12.24 -3.58
N ALA A 125 16.29 13.18 -3.60
CA ALA A 125 17.04 13.59 -2.42
C ALA A 125 16.17 14.13 -1.27
N LEU A 126 15.09 14.85 -1.58
CA LEU A 126 14.17 15.36 -0.55
C LEU A 126 13.34 14.23 0.05
N VAL A 127 12.90 13.27 -0.76
CA VAL A 127 12.13 12.12 -0.26
C VAL A 127 13.00 11.22 0.62
N ASP A 128 14.27 11.02 0.26
CA ASP A 128 15.24 10.31 1.11
C ASP A 128 15.52 11.07 2.43
N GLU A 129 15.63 12.40 2.38
CA GLU A 129 15.74 13.24 3.58
C GLU A 129 14.53 13.03 4.51
N VAL A 130 13.32 13.03 3.95
CA VAL A 130 12.09 12.73 4.69
C VAL A 130 12.13 11.32 5.28
N TRP A 131 12.52 10.30 4.50
CA TRP A 131 12.62 8.93 4.99
C TRP A 131 13.54 8.81 6.20
N ARG A 132 14.73 9.43 6.13
CA ARG A 132 15.67 9.47 7.26
C ARG A 132 15.07 10.17 8.48
N ALA A 133 14.38 11.29 8.29
CA ALA A 133 13.72 12.02 9.37
C ALA A 133 12.60 11.19 10.03
N GLU A 134 11.76 10.51 9.24
CA GLU A 134 10.68 9.66 9.76
C GLU A 134 11.20 8.47 10.57
N LYS A 135 12.27 7.81 10.11
CA LYS A 135 12.93 6.75 10.86
C LYS A 135 13.48 7.26 12.19
N ALA A 136 14.14 8.42 12.19
CA ALA A 136 14.64 9.04 13.43
C ALA A 136 13.51 9.39 14.41
N ASN A 137 12.33 9.76 13.88
CA ASN A 137 11.14 10.03 14.67
C ASN A 137 10.39 8.76 15.13
N SER A 138 10.88 7.55 14.82
CA SER A 138 10.22 6.28 15.14
C SER A 138 8.79 6.18 14.60
N MET A 139 8.56 6.75 13.41
CA MET A 139 7.22 6.83 12.81
C MET A 139 6.78 5.53 12.13
N PHE A 140 7.70 4.60 11.89
CA PHE A 140 7.46 3.34 11.21
C PHE A 140 8.02 2.15 11.98
N THR A 141 7.42 0.99 11.77
CA THR A 141 7.87 -0.29 12.31
C THR A 141 9.20 -0.72 11.70
N ALA A 142 10.02 -1.43 12.48
CA ALA A 142 11.30 -1.97 12.01
C ALA A 142 11.14 -2.93 10.83
N ALA A 143 10.05 -3.72 10.80
CA ALA A 143 9.76 -4.66 9.72
C ALA A 143 9.48 -3.93 8.40
N PHE A 144 8.70 -2.84 8.43
CA PHE A 144 8.44 -2.03 7.24
C PHE A 144 9.72 -1.36 6.74
N ILE A 145 10.53 -0.79 7.64
CA ILE A 145 11.82 -0.20 7.28
C ILE A 145 12.70 -1.23 6.57
N ALA A 146 12.85 -2.41 7.16
CA ALA A 146 13.65 -3.49 6.58
C ALA A 146 13.11 -3.96 5.21
N GLU A 147 11.79 -4.04 5.06
CA GLU A 147 11.13 -4.42 3.80
C GLU A 147 11.43 -3.43 2.67
N ILE A 148 11.37 -2.12 2.96
CA ILE A 148 11.69 -1.09 1.97
C ILE A 148 13.20 -1.10 1.70
N GLU A 149 14.05 -1.07 2.71
CA GLU A 149 15.51 -0.96 2.51
C GLU A 149 16.14 -2.21 1.90
N GLY A 150 15.56 -3.39 2.15
CA GLY A 150 15.97 -4.64 1.53
C GLY A 150 15.56 -4.78 0.06
N ALA A 151 14.70 -3.89 -0.44
CA ALA A 151 14.31 -3.90 -1.85
C ALA A 151 15.35 -3.22 -2.74
N GLU A 152 15.55 -3.80 -3.93
CA GLU A 152 16.41 -3.24 -4.97
C GLU A 152 16.10 -1.75 -5.20
N ALA A 153 17.17 -0.96 -5.29
CA ALA A 153 17.04 0.44 -5.69
C ALA A 153 16.45 0.52 -7.09
N ARG A 154 15.63 1.54 -7.32
CA ARG A 154 15.01 1.79 -8.62
C ARG A 154 15.25 3.24 -9.00
N ASP A 155 15.28 3.47 -10.31
CA ASP A 155 15.25 4.82 -10.84
C ASP A 155 13.97 5.53 -10.39
N GLY A 156 14.05 6.86 -10.38
CA GLY A 156 12.94 7.72 -9.99
C GLY A 156 11.69 7.45 -10.82
N PRO A 157 10.49 7.59 -10.24
CA PRO A 157 9.26 7.50 -11.01
C PRO A 157 9.23 8.58 -12.10
N ILE A 158 8.68 8.20 -13.25
CA ILE A 158 8.47 9.09 -14.39
C ILE A 158 7.16 9.84 -14.17
N PHE A 159 7.22 11.17 -14.19
CA PHE A 159 6.05 12.02 -14.10
C PHE A 159 5.90 12.81 -15.41
N LEU A 160 4.87 12.47 -16.19
CA LEU A 160 4.58 13.16 -17.44
C LEU A 160 4.39 14.66 -17.16
N GLY A 161 5.17 15.49 -17.86
CA GLY A 161 5.19 16.95 -17.68
C GLY A 161 6.20 17.48 -16.65
N ALA A 162 6.84 16.63 -15.85
CA ALA A 162 7.93 17.00 -14.95
C ALA A 162 9.31 16.75 -15.58
N ASP A 163 9.44 15.70 -16.42
CA ASP A 163 10.73 15.28 -17.01
C ASP A 163 11.21 16.17 -18.18
N ALA A 164 10.35 17.07 -18.66
CA ALA A 164 10.57 17.87 -19.87
C ALA A 164 11.44 19.12 -19.66
N VAL A 165 11.77 19.51 -18.42
CA VAL A 165 12.53 20.75 -18.16
C VAL A 165 14.05 20.52 -18.07
N GLY A 166 14.51 19.25 -17.98
CA GLY A 166 15.95 18.93 -17.80
C GLY A 166 16.61 18.00 -18.82
N SER A 167 15.85 17.21 -19.60
CA SER A 167 16.42 16.14 -20.45
C SER A 167 16.73 16.54 -21.90
N ALA A 168 16.48 17.79 -22.31
CA ALA A 168 16.72 18.25 -23.68
C ALA A 168 18.22 18.49 -24.04
N LYS A 169 19.17 17.89 -23.30
CA LYS A 169 20.62 17.99 -23.55
C LYS A 169 21.32 16.69 -23.97
N GLY A 170 20.58 15.64 -24.35
CA GLY A 170 21.19 14.35 -24.73
C GLY A 170 20.78 13.73 -26.07
N ALA A 171 19.72 14.20 -26.72
CA ALA A 171 19.17 13.50 -27.89
C ALA A 171 19.11 14.41 -29.13
N ARG A 172 20.28 14.77 -29.64
CA ARG A 172 20.49 15.02 -31.08
C ARG A 172 21.82 14.40 -31.47
N SER A 173 21.76 13.11 -31.78
CA SER A 173 22.63 12.49 -32.79
C SER A 173 22.19 12.95 -34.17
#